data_AF-A0A415UVR5-F1
#
_entry.id   AF-A0A415UVR5-F1
#
_cell.length_a   1.000
_cell.length_b   1.000
_cell.length_c   1.000
_cell.angle_alpha   90.00
_cell.angle_beta   90.00
_cell.angle_gamma   90.00
#
_symmetry.space_group_name_H-M   'P 1'
#
loop_
_entity.id
_entity.type
_entity.pdbx_description
1 polymer ?
#
loop_
_entity_poly.entity_id
_entity_poly.type
_entity_poly.pdbx_seq_one_letter_code
_entity_poly.pdbx_strand_id
1 'polypeptide(L)'
;MEEYTKLSIHNHFGGRSADLTINRPIGDQSQFDLIKGFKELRSAKAEDFQLLAQTNSNNLDVASYLLMRKMASLDSIELLPGIEINLVNWDDETRVLHVVVVVDPCSNLLVFTKALKEAFVANGRFALKIDQFCEVLSDRRAVICVHGLKQDDRGLAGNPQMAQELLSMNRYFPVAVEDNRSFHKLSLQQQIKEFLSEETSAWFDAAADISSVDRQHFDSVLSPTYMWAGATFDDLFYSVLAGDSRMVRGEDIVKRVSYVARIVIDEGNGMQRSDINCSQGLNCVIGPSGSGKTLLLDILNMKLKGKHLIGGVSNIGDYNGLYDLSQVHLYGPDGKEIDVADGFEVIEGENLYNKVIKAYSSEKGELVKDMGLEINSQGFTDLIVRFTTDMNRYLRGRAKADESRTAASGALAQAKSAARFIAANQVQGVDTIAYIQNPNAGSAIIEFDERIAACADGFEEAKRHFDGLISIADKNGLSEGLKRRIARLRAEFLTALAIKKLDLESKRFSKQFNKDKSKLIFEAVQAYNAKVSGQYHQLNQKKQVLTDKLSELATELLSAKRSELDLAIPVLTSAEVEGSVKLTSKSEVARLSIEK
;
A
#
# COMPACT_ATOMS: atom_id res chain seq x y z
N MET A 1 28.73 18.49 30.74
CA MET A 1 27.66 17.58 30.30
C MET A 1 26.31 18.29 30.41
N GLU A 2 26.27 19.63 30.32
CA GLU A 2 25.11 20.45 30.72
C GLU A 2 23.83 20.20 29.89
N GLU A 3 23.95 19.58 28.72
CA GLU A 3 22.81 19.25 27.86
C GLU A 3 22.21 17.86 28.10
N TYR A 4 22.90 16.98 28.82
CA TYR A 4 22.51 15.58 29.00
C TYR A 4 22.09 15.33 30.44
N THR A 5 20.94 14.67 30.60
CA THR A 5 20.41 14.24 31.88
C THR A 5 20.80 12.79 32.14
N LYS A 6 21.60 12.52 33.18
CA LYS A 6 21.89 11.16 33.65
C LYS A 6 20.68 10.59 34.39
N LEU A 7 20.25 9.39 34.01
CA LEU A 7 19.00 8.82 34.51
C LEU A 7 19.08 7.35 34.93
N SER A 8 18.21 6.96 35.86
CA SER A 8 17.88 5.58 36.18
C SER A 8 16.38 5.51 36.48
N ILE A 9 15.60 4.87 35.60
CA ILE A 9 14.13 4.80 35.77
C ILE A 9 13.66 3.49 36.41
N HIS A 10 14.57 2.62 36.81
CA HIS A 10 14.25 1.42 37.56
C HIS A 10 15.09 1.37 38.85
N ASN A 11 14.44 1.68 39.97
CA ASN A 11 15.06 1.73 41.29
C ASN A 11 14.10 1.23 42.37
N HIS A 12 14.62 0.39 43.27
CA HIS A 12 13.89 -0.11 44.43
C HIS A 12 14.29 0.65 45.69
N PHE A 13 13.53 1.71 46.02
CA PHE A 13 13.80 2.51 47.21
C PHE A 13 13.17 1.93 48.47
N GLY A 14 13.69 2.32 49.63
CA GLY A 14 13.03 2.09 50.92
C GLY A 14 13.18 0.66 51.46
N GLY A 15 14.09 -0.13 50.88
CA GLY A 15 14.42 -1.48 51.33
C GLY A 15 13.52 -2.59 50.77
N ARG A 16 13.94 -3.85 50.98
CA ARG A 16 13.28 -5.03 50.40
C ARG A 16 11.81 -5.19 50.84
N SER A 17 11.45 -4.66 52.00
CA SER A 17 10.07 -4.71 52.52
C SER A 17 9.10 -3.79 51.77
N ALA A 18 9.60 -2.83 50.99
CA ALA A 18 8.79 -1.95 50.16
C ALA A 18 8.23 -2.65 48.92
N ASP A 19 8.86 -3.76 48.49
CA ASP A 19 8.43 -4.58 47.37
C ASP A 19 7.33 -5.60 47.75
N LEU A 20 6.38 -5.78 46.84
CA LEU A 20 5.38 -6.86 46.88
C LEU A 20 5.72 -7.88 45.79
N THR A 21 6.62 -8.81 46.12
CA THR A 21 7.07 -9.83 45.16
C THR A 21 5.97 -10.86 44.88
N ILE A 22 6.05 -11.55 43.74
CA ILE A 22 5.03 -12.53 43.30
C ILE A 22 4.75 -13.65 44.31
N ASN A 23 5.72 -13.99 45.15
CA ASN A 23 5.62 -15.05 46.15
C ASN A 23 4.98 -14.60 47.46
N ARG A 24 4.70 -13.30 47.63
CA ARG A 24 4.03 -12.80 48.85
C ARG A 24 2.52 -13.08 48.79
N PRO A 25 1.88 -13.43 49.91
CA PRO A 25 0.43 -13.55 49.98
C PRO A 25 -0.27 -12.25 49.59
N ILE A 26 -1.38 -12.35 48.85
CA ILE A 26 -2.27 -11.20 48.65
C ILE A 26 -2.81 -10.73 49.99
N GLY A 27 -2.70 -9.42 50.24
CA GLY A 27 -3.04 -8.78 51.52
C GLY A 27 -1.83 -8.40 52.37
N ASP A 28 -0.62 -8.86 52.03
CA ASP A 28 0.63 -8.38 52.63
C ASP A 28 0.76 -6.85 52.46
N GLN A 29 1.19 -6.17 53.53
CA GLN A 29 1.48 -4.74 53.49
C GLN A 29 2.97 -4.51 53.27
N SER A 30 3.29 -3.66 52.29
CA SER A 30 4.64 -3.14 52.10
C SER A 30 5.03 -2.20 53.24
N GLN A 31 6.31 -2.20 53.61
CA GLN A 31 6.87 -1.23 54.56
C GLN A 31 8.01 -0.48 53.90
N PHE A 32 7.85 0.83 53.72
CA PHE A 32 8.84 1.69 53.12
C PHE A 32 9.70 2.38 54.20
N ASP A 33 11.01 2.14 54.18
CA ASP A 33 11.96 2.82 55.07
C ASP A 33 12.42 4.14 54.45
N LEU A 34 11.83 5.24 54.88
CA LEU A 34 12.18 6.59 54.41
C LEU A 34 13.64 6.97 54.71
N ILE A 35 14.20 6.53 55.83
CA ILE A 35 15.60 6.85 56.18
C ILE A 35 16.54 6.19 55.17
N LYS A 36 16.23 4.94 54.79
CA LYS A 36 16.97 4.24 53.76
C LYS A 36 16.78 4.89 52.38
N GLY A 37 15.54 5.21 52.00
CA GLY A 37 15.24 5.91 50.76
C GLY A 37 16.03 7.23 50.61
N PHE A 38 16.09 8.04 51.66
CA PHE A 38 16.88 9.29 51.63
C PHE A 38 18.38 9.06 51.49
N LYS A 39 18.93 7.96 52.04
CA LYS A 39 20.34 7.59 51.82
C LYS A 39 20.58 7.18 50.37
N GLU A 40 19.66 6.44 49.78
CA GLU A 40 19.72 6.02 48.37
C GLU A 40 19.65 7.24 47.43
N LEU A 41 18.79 8.24 47.70
CA LEU A 41 18.78 9.51 46.95
C LEU A 41 20.10 10.29 47.04
N ARG A 42 20.70 10.35 48.22
CA ARG A 42 22.01 11.01 48.39
C ARG A 42 23.13 10.28 47.65
N SER A 43 23.06 8.94 47.59
CA SER A 43 23.97 8.14 46.78
C SER A 43 23.79 8.45 45.29
N ALA A 44 22.55 8.57 44.81
CA ALA A 44 22.27 8.95 43.43
C ALA A 44 22.85 10.34 43.09
N LYS A 45 22.69 11.31 44.01
CA LYS A 45 23.28 12.65 43.88
C LYS A 45 24.80 12.62 43.79
N ALA A 46 25.45 11.81 44.63
CA ALA A 46 26.91 11.68 44.63
C ALA A 46 27.44 11.16 43.28
N GLU A 47 26.63 10.36 42.60
CA GLU A 47 26.90 9.79 41.28
C GLU A 47 26.29 10.62 40.13
N ASP A 48 25.88 11.87 40.38
CA ASP A 48 25.38 12.84 39.39
C ASP A 48 24.12 12.38 38.62
N PHE A 49 23.28 11.55 39.23
CA PHE A 49 21.96 11.24 38.66
C PHE A 49 21.00 12.40 38.87
N GLN A 50 20.31 12.79 37.81
CA GLN A 50 19.43 13.96 37.79
C GLN A 50 17.96 13.58 37.64
N LEU A 51 17.68 12.45 36.98
CA LEU A 51 16.32 11.91 36.84
C LEU A 51 16.25 10.47 37.35
N LEU A 52 15.35 10.24 38.31
CA LEU A 52 15.11 8.93 38.92
C LEU A 52 13.63 8.57 38.81
N ALA A 53 13.32 7.28 38.89
CA ALA A 53 11.94 6.83 39.16
C ALA A 53 11.90 5.84 40.32
N GLN A 54 10.89 5.94 41.18
CA GLN A 54 10.61 4.95 42.21
C GLN A 54 9.74 3.85 41.61
N THR A 55 10.28 2.64 41.46
CA THR A 55 9.63 1.55 40.72
C THR A 55 9.70 0.24 41.49
N ASN A 56 9.32 0.28 42.77
CA ASN A 56 9.25 -0.90 43.61
C ASN A 56 8.32 -1.98 43.00
N SER A 57 8.58 -3.26 43.31
CA SER A 57 7.84 -4.37 42.68
C SER A 57 6.38 -4.36 43.13
N ASN A 58 5.48 -4.27 42.16
CA ASN A 58 4.03 -4.30 42.29
C ASN A 58 3.45 -3.34 43.33
N ASN A 59 4.18 -2.27 43.68
CA ASN A 59 3.76 -1.35 44.71
C ASN A 59 4.30 0.07 44.47
N LEU A 60 3.41 1.05 44.59
CA LEU A 60 3.76 2.46 44.71
C LEU A 60 3.10 3.01 45.97
N ASP A 61 3.91 3.22 47.01
CA ASP A 61 3.46 3.95 48.19
C ASP A 61 3.48 5.46 47.87
N VAL A 62 2.30 5.99 47.54
CA VAL A 62 2.12 7.39 47.14
C VAL A 62 2.59 8.36 48.22
N ALA A 63 2.38 8.04 49.51
CA ALA A 63 2.79 8.94 50.59
C ALA A 63 4.31 9.00 50.70
N SER A 64 4.96 7.83 50.67
CA SER A 64 6.43 7.74 50.68
C SER A 64 7.05 8.38 49.43
N TYR A 65 6.45 8.19 48.25
CA TYR A 65 6.87 8.83 47.01
C TYR A 65 6.84 10.36 47.11
N LEU A 66 5.75 10.95 47.60
CA LEU A 66 5.63 12.41 47.72
C LEU A 66 6.70 13.01 48.65
N LEU A 67 7.02 12.32 49.75
CA LEU A 67 8.08 12.73 50.67
C LEU A 67 9.47 12.59 50.04
N MET A 68 9.73 11.47 49.36
CA MET A 68 10.96 11.23 48.61
C MET A 68 11.16 12.26 47.49
N ARG A 69 10.11 12.59 46.74
CA ARG A 69 10.15 13.60 45.69
C ARG A 69 10.48 14.98 46.25
N LYS A 70 9.88 15.34 47.40
CA LYS A 70 10.21 16.61 48.05
C LYS A 70 11.68 16.66 48.45
N MET A 71 12.22 15.58 49.00
CA MET A 71 13.64 15.49 49.34
C MET A 71 14.53 15.58 48.10
N ALA A 72 14.22 14.82 47.05
CA ALA A 72 14.95 14.83 45.77
C ALA A 72 15.02 16.24 45.16
N SER A 73 13.92 17.00 45.22
CA SER A 73 13.87 18.38 44.71
C SER A 73 14.84 19.34 45.43
N LEU A 74 15.15 19.11 46.71
CA LEU A 74 16.14 19.91 47.44
C LEU A 74 17.56 19.62 46.96
N ASP A 75 17.77 18.46 46.34
CA ASP A 75 19.04 18.00 45.79
C ASP A 75 19.10 18.18 44.26
N SER A 76 18.13 18.87 43.65
CA SER A 76 18.00 19.06 42.19
C SER A 76 17.89 17.75 41.40
N ILE A 77 17.26 16.74 42.01
CA ILE A 77 16.93 15.47 41.36
C ILE A 77 15.41 15.43 41.15
N GLU A 78 14.97 15.16 39.92
CA GLU A 78 13.57 14.85 39.65
C GLU A 78 13.31 13.37 39.95
N LEU A 79 12.28 13.09 40.76
CA LEU A 79 11.84 11.74 41.11
C LEU A 79 10.44 11.49 40.54
N LEU A 80 10.36 10.58 39.57
CA LEU A 80 9.13 10.17 38.91
C LEU A 80 8.45 9.00 39.66
N PRO A 81 7.11 8.94 39.67
CA PRO A 81 6.39 7.80 40.21
C PRO A 81 6.34 6.66 39.20
N GLY A 82 6.50 5.43 39.67
CA GLY A 82 6.37 4.26 38.83
C GLY A 82 6.26 2.97 39.63
N ILE A 83 6.41 1.85 38.93
CA ILE A 83 6.21 0.50 39.47
C ILE A 83 6.87 -0.54 38.56
N GLU A 84 7.49 -1.56 39.13
CA GLU A 84 7.90 -2.76 38.38
C GLU A 84 6.78 -3.79 38.49
N ILE A 85 6.09 -4.08 37.37
CA ILE A 85 4.93 -4.96 37.32
C ILE A 85 5.37 -6.35 36.86
N ASN A 86 4.87 -7.39 37.55
CA ASN A 86 4.88 -8.74 37.02
C ASN A 86 3.75 -8.89 35.99
N LEU A 87 4.09 -9.03 34.72
CA LEU A 87 3.15 -9.31 33.65
C LEU A 87 3.10 -10.81 33.39
N VAL A 88 1.91 -11.40 33.47
CA VAL A 88 1.70 -12.83 33.24
C VAL A 88 1.94 -13.14 31.77
N ASN A 89 2.73 -14.17 31.54
CA ASN A 89 2.93 -14.73 30.21
C ASN A 89 1.65 -15.45 29.76
N TRP A 90 1.12 -15.06 28.59
CA TRP A 90 -0.15 -15.55 28.08
C TRP A 90 -0.09 -16.99 27.54
N ASP A 91 1.09 -17.49 27.19
CA ASP A 91 1.28 -18.88 26.75
C ASP A 91 1.65 -19.82 27.92
N ASP A 92 2.22 -19.27 29.00
CA ASP A 92 2.56 -20.01 30.22
C ASP A 92 2.29 -19.16 31.46
N GLU A 93 1.12 -19.35 32.08
CA GLU A 93 0.71 -18.57 33.26
C GLU A 93 1.61 -18.77 34.50
N THR A 94 2.53 -19.75 34.50
CA THR A 94 3.52 -19.94 35.57
C THR A 94 4.69 -18.96 35.46
N ARG A 95 4.87 -18.35 34.28
CA ARG A 95 5.93 -17.40 33.99
C ARG A 95 5.44 -15.97 34.03
N VAL A 96 6.36 -15.07 34.35
CA VAL A 96 6.11 -13.63 34.35
C VAL A 96 7.26 -12.89 33.72
N LEU A 97 6.93 -11.81 33.03
CA LEU A 97 7.86 -10.80 32.52
C LEU A 97 7.81 -9.59 33.43
N HIS A 98 8.96 -9.09 33.85
CA HIS A 98 9.04 -7.83 34.59
C HIS A 98 8.99 -6.65 33.62
N VAL A 99 8.06 -5.73 33.88
CA VAL A 99 7.84 -4.53 33.09
C VAL A 99 7.82 -3.33 34.02
N VAL A 100 8.76 -2.41 33.83
CA VAL A 100 8.82 -1.16 34.56
C VAL A 100 7.87 -0.16 33.90
N VAL A 101 7.05 0.51 34.69
CA VAL A 101 6.14 1.55 34.23
C VAL A 101 6.41 2.81 35.03
N VAL A 102 6.72 3.90 34.33
CA VAL A 102 6.82 5.24 34.90
C VAL A 102 5.61 6.04 34.44
N VAL A 103 4.89 6.67 35.38
CA VAL A 103 3.68 7.42 35.08
C VAL A 103 3.88 8.91 35.28
N ASP A 104 3.11 9.72 34.56
CA ASP A 104 3.17 11.17 34.70
C ASP A 104 2.86 11.58 36.15
N PRO A 105 3.72 12.36 36.83
CA PRO A 105 3.49 12.80 38.20
C PRO A 105 2.21 13.64 38.39
N CYS A 106 1.65 14.21 37.31
CA CYS A 106 0.37 14.92 37.34
C CYS A 106 -0.84 13.97 37.28
N SER A 107 -0.63 12.66 37.08
CA SER A 107 -1.69 11.65 37.11
C SER A 107 -2.28 11.47 38.51
N ASN A 108 -3.51 10.96 38.59
CA ASN A 108 -4.11 10.58 39.86
C ASN A 108 -3.50 9.26 40.38
N LEU A 109 -2.40 9.37 41.14
CA LEU A 109 -1.62 8.23 41.66
C LEU A 109 -2.41 7.35 42.63
N LEU A 110 -3.39 7.90 43.35
CA LEU A 110 -4.25 7.12 44.24
C LEU A 110 -5.22 6.22 43.45
N VAL A 111 -5.77 6.74 42.35
CA VAL A 111 -6.61 5.94 41.45
C VAL A 111 -5.77 4.86 40.76
N PHE A 112 -4.58 5.21 40.26
CA PHE A 112 -3.64 4.27 39.66
C PHE A 112 -3.30 3.10 40.60
N THR A 113 -2.89 3.40 41.83
CA THR A 113 -2.53 2.37 42.82
C THR A 113 -3.73 1.57 43.31
N LYS A 114 -4.93 2.17 43.34
CA LYS A 114 -6.17 1.44 43.65
C LYS A 114 -6.50 0.43 42.56
N ALA A 115 -6.47 0.83 41.29
CA ALA A 115 -6.75 -0.07 40.16
C ALA A 115 -5.78 -1.27 40.12
N LEU A 116 -4.48 -1.02 40.37
CA LEU A 116 -3.47 -2.07 40.50
C LEU A 116 -3.83 -3.07 41.62
N LYS A 117 -4.17 -2.58 42.81
CA LYS A 117 -4.55 -3.43 43.95
C LYS A 117 -5.78 -4.27 43.66
N GLU A 118 -6.80 -3.68 43.04
CA GLU A 118 -8.02 -4.39 42.64
C GLU A 118 -7.70 -5.52 41.66
N ALA A 119 -6.85 -5.28 40.67
CA ALA A 119 -6.40 -6.30 39.73
C ALA A 119 -5.58 -7.42 40.39
N PHE A 120 -4.64 -7.09 41.30
CA PHE A 120 -3.88 -8.10 42.04
C PHE A 120 -4.76 -8.97 42.94
N VAL A 121 -5.75 -8.36 43.60
CA VAL A 121 -6.74 -9.10 44.42
C VAL A 121 -7.58 -10.02 43.53
N ALA A 122 -8.06 -9.53 42.38
CA ALA A 122 -8.84 -10.33 41.43
C ALA A 122 -8.04 -11.54 40.91
N ASN A 123 -6.73 -11.36 40.70
CA ASN A 123 -5.85 -12.43 40.21
C ASN A 123 -5.36 -13.37 41.32
N GLY A 124 -5.56 -13.04 42.60
CA GLY A 124 -5.03 -13.80 43.72
C GLY A 124 -3.50 -13.83 43.80
N ARG A 125 -2.80 -12.97 43.04
CA ARG A 125 -1.33 -12.85 43.01
C ARG A 125 -0.91 -11.44 42.57
N PHE A 126 0.30 -11.02 42.98
CA PHE A 126 0.91 -9.76 42.55
C PHE A 126 1.45 -9.86 41.12
N ALA A 127 0.55 -10.04 40.16
CA ALA A 127 0.81 -10.03 38.72
C ALA A 127 -0.44 -9.60 37.95
N LEU A 128 -0.26 -8.99 36.78
CA LEU A 128 -1.34 -8.57 35.87
C LEU A 128 -1.38 -9.43 34.62
N LYS A 129 -2.58 -9.64 34.07
CA LYS A 129 -2.74 -10.06 32.67
C LYS A 129 -2.63 -8.85 31.73
N ILE A 130 -2.36 -9.08 30.45
CA ILE A 130 -2.07 -8.01 29.48
C ILE A 130 -3.23 -7.02 29.26
N ASP A 131 -4.45 -7.53 29.29
CA ASP A 131 -5.70 -6.76 29.23
C ASP A 131 -5.82 -5.81 30.44
N GLN A 132 -5.58 -6.32 31.65
CA GLN A 132 -5.58 -5.51 32.88
C GLN A 132 -4.44 -4.49 32.88
N PHE A 133 -3.25 -4.87 32.38
CA PHE A 133 -2.12 -3.97 32.23
C PHE A 133 -2.49 -2.79 31.32
N CYS A 134 -3.07 -3.06 30.15
CA CYS A 134 -3.55 -2.02 29.24
C CYS A 134 -4.66 -1.16 29.86
N GLU A 135 -5.62 -1.76 30.55
CA GLU A 135 -6.73 -1.03 31.21
C GLU A 135 -6.20 -0.04 32.26
N VAL A 136 -5.27 -0.49 33.11
CA VAL A 136 -4.63 0.34 34.15
C VAL A 136 -3.83 1.52 33.57
N LEU A 137 -3.36 1.43 32.32
CA LEU A 137 -2.59 2.50 31.67
C LEU A 137 -3.42 3.37 30.72
N SER A 138 -4.59 2.91 30.28
CA SER A 138 -5.36 3.48 29.16
C SER A 138 -5.73 4.97 29.27
N ASP A 139 -5.90 5.50 30.49
CA ASP A 139 -6.25 6.89 30.78
C ASP A 139 -5.06 7.71 31.31
N ARG A 140 -3.83 7.21 31.13
CA ARG A 140 -2.61 7.79 31.73
C ARG A 140 -1.51 7.93 30.70
N ARG A 141 -0.67 8.95 30.89
CA ARG A 141 0.61 9.04 30.20
C ARG A 141 1.62 8.19 30.97
N ALA A 142 2.24 7.26 30.28
CA ALA A 142 3.21 6.34 30.87
C ALA A 142 4.35 6.03 29.89
N VAL A 143 5.51 5.73 30.45
CA VAL A 143 6.66 5.14 29.76
C VAL A 143 6.80 3.71 30.24
N ILE A 144 6.91 2.78 29.30
CA ILE A 144 7.06 1.36 29.56
C ILE A 144 8.52 0.99 29.30
N CYS A 145 9.16 0.29 30.22
CA CYS A 145 10.52 -0.21 30.05
C CYS A 145 10.54 -1.72 30.35
N VAL A 146 10.85 -2.51 29.34
CA VAL A 146 10.80 -3.98 29.41
C VAL A 146 12.18 -4.52 29.72
N HIS A 147 12.29 -5.43 30.68
CA HIS A 147 13.57 -6.07 30.99
C HIS A 147 14.08 -6.89 29.81
N GLY A 148 15.31 -6.63 29.37
CA GLY A 148 15.94 -7.34 28.27
C GLY A 148 16.53 -8.69 28.66
N LEU A 149 17.87 -8.75 28.75
CA LEU A 149 18.63 -9.96 29.11
C LEU A 149 18.97 -10.06 30.61
N LYS A 150 18.66 -9.03 31.39
CA LYS A 150 19.15 -8.87 32.78
C LYS A 150 18.65 -9.94 33.76
N GLN A 151 17.60 -10.71 33.43
CA GLN A 151 17.05 -11.78 34.28
C GLN A 151 16.54 -12.94 33.43
N ASP A 152 17.26 -14.07 33.41
CA ASP A 152 17.08 -15.18 32.44
C ASP A 152 15.61 -15.60 32.22
N ASP A 153 14.82 -15.83 33.28
CA ASP A 153 13.44 -16.32 33.14
C ASP A 153 12.37 -15.22 33.12
N ARG A 154 12.71 -13.99 33.54
CA ARG A 154 11.77 -12.89 33.80
C ARG A 154 11.98 -11.65 32.93
N GLY A 155 12.98 -11.68 32.06
CA GLY A 155 13.17 -10.73 30.98
C GLY A 155 12.50 -11.20 29.69
N LEU A 156 12.64 -10.39 28.65
CA LEU A 156 12.07 -10.64 27.34
C LEU A 156 12.74 -11.83 26.63
N ALA A 157 14.04 -12.05 26.88
CA ALA A 157 14.75 -13.24 26.42
C ALA A 157 14.11 -14.54 26.93
N GLY A 158 13.65 -14.53 28.18
CA GLY A 158 12.90 -15.62 28.75
C GLY A 158 11.50 -15.74 28.14
N ASN A 159 10.83 -14.62 27.85
CA ASN A 159 9.45 -14.58 27.40
C ASN A 159 9.33 -14.03 25.95
N PRO A 160 10.00 -14.64 24.96
CA PRO A 160 10.18 -14.05 23.64
C PRO A 160 8.87 -13.93 22.84
N GLN A 161 7.91 -14.83 23.09
CA GLN A 161 6.57 -14.78 22.52
C GLN A 161 5.75 -13.57 22.96
N MET A 162 6.21 -12.82 23.97
CA MET A 162 5.60 -11.55 24.39
C MET A 162 6.16 -10.31 23.71
N ALA A 163 7.24 -10.46 22.94
CA ALA A 163 7.98 -9.32 22.40
C ALA A 163 7.18 -8.50 21.40
N GLN A 164 6.51 -9.15 20.45
CA GLN A 164 5.81 -8.44 19.38
C GLN A 164 4.73 -7.49 19.95
N GLU A 165 3.87 -7.99 20.82
CA GLU A 165 2.77 -7.23 21.40
C GLU A 165 3.28 -6.08 22.28
N LEU A 166 4.24 -6.34 23.17
CA LEU A 166 4.76 -5.32 24.08
C LEU A 166 5.52 -4.21 23.36
N LEU A 167 6.35 -4.56 22.38
CA LEU A 167 7.08 -3.55 21.61
C LEU A 167 6.13 -2.76 20.69
N SER A 168 5.08 -3.40 20.18
CA SER A 168 4.04 -2.71 19.38
C SER A 168 3.23 -1.68 20.19
N MET A 169 3.26 -1.76 21.53
CA MET A 169 2.66 -0.74 22.39
C MET A 169 3.31 0.64 22.21
N ASN A 170 4.50 0.73 21.57
CA ASN A 170 5.14 1.99 21.23
C ASN A 170 4.25 2.95 20.41
N ARG A 171 3.21 2.42 19.75
CA ARG A 171 2.19 3.21 19.05
C ARG A 171 1.29 4.02 19.99
N TYR A 172 1.23 3.65 21.27
CA TYR A 172 0.35 4.24 22.29
C TYR A 172 1.14 4.79 23.49
N PHE A 173 2.17 4.08 23.95
CA PHE A 173 3.04 4.45 25.07
C PHE A 173 4.49 4.33 24.64
N PRO A 174 5.38 5.28 24.93
CA PRO A 174 6.80 5.11 24.66
C PRO A 174 7.34 3.84 25.34
N VAL A 175 7.95 2.95 24.55
CA VAL A 175 8.54 1.69 25.02
C VAL A 175 10.07 1.76 24.92
N ALA A 176 10.75 1.46 26.01
CA ALA A 176 12.19 1.28 26.10
C ALA A 176 12.55 -0.17 26.47
N VAL A 177 13.79 -0.55 26.21
CA VAL A 177 14.37 -1.81 26.68
C VAL A 177 15.34 -1.50 27.83
N GLU A 178 15.28 -2.29 28.89
CA GLU A 178 16.23 -2.19 29.99
C GLU A 178 17.36 -3.22 29.85
N ASP A 179 18.57 -2.72 29.67
CA ASP A 179 19.79 -3.49 29.75
C ASP A 179 20.94 -2.66 30.34
N ASN A 180 21.82 -3.29 31.13
CA ASN A 180 22.93 -2.58 31.79
C ASN A 180 24.22 -2.54 30.95
N ARG A 181 24.22 -3.13 29.75
CA ARG A 181 25.36 -3.13 28.83
C ARG A 181 24.87 -2.94 27.40
N SER A 182 25.56 -2.10 26.64
CA SER A 182 25.20 -1.75 25.25
C SER A 182 25.08 -2.97 24.31
N PHE A 183 25.91 -4.01 24.48
CA PHE A 183 25.84 -5.20 23.63
C PHE A 183 24.67 -6.15 23.95
N HIS A 184 24.01 -6.00 25.11
CA HIS A 184 22.88 -6.84 25.49
C HIS A 184 21.68 -6.60 24.57
N LYS A 185 21.41 -5.36 24.18
CA LYS A 185 20.34 -5.04 23.22
C LYS A 185 20.47 -5.84 21.92
N LEU A 186 21.67 -5.86 21.33
CA LEU A 186 21.96 -6.61 20.11
C LEU A 186 21.79 -8.13 20.31
N SER A 187 22.19 -8.62 21.47
CA SER A 187 22.11 -10.04 21.81
C SER A 187 20.65 -10.47 22.04
N LEU A 188 19.86 -9.61 22.69
CA LEU A 188 18.44 -9.79 22.91
C LEU A 188 17.68 -9.83 21.58
N GLN A 189 17.96 -8.88 20.69
CA GLN A 189 17.34 -8.82 19.37
C GLN A 189 17.52 -10.13 18.60
N GLN A 190 18.72 -10.71 18.62
CA GLN A 190 18.99 -12.00 17.97
C GLN A 190 18.18 -13.15 18.58
N GLN A 191 17.99 -13.16 19.91
CA GLN A 191 17.23 -14.22 20.60
C GLN A 191 15.73 -14.13 20.33
N ILE A 192 15.18 -12.93 20.19
CA ILE A 192 13.73 -12.73 19.98
C ILE A 192 13.36 -12.51 18.50
N LYS A 193 14.34 -12.50 17.59
CA LYS A 193 14.16 -12.11 16.18
C LYS A 193 13.03 -12.86 15.48
N GLU A 194 12.91 -14.16 15.74
CA GLU A 194 11.89 -15.02 15.12
C GLU A 194 10.46 -14.66 15.53
N PHE A 195 10.30 -13.93 16.64
CA PHE A 195 9.01 -13.47 17.17
C PHE A 195 8.67 -12.05 16.71
N LEU A 196 9.61 -11.32 16.09
CA LEU A 196 9.40 -9.94 15.65
C LEU A 196 8.98 -9.88 14.18
N SER A 197 8.03 -8.99 13.88
CA SER A 197 7.80 -8.56 12.50
C SER A 197 8.97 -7.72 11.98
N GLU A 198 9.09 -7.57 10.65
CA GLU A 198 10.11 -6.69 10.04
C GLU A 198 10.01 -5.25 10.56
N GLU A 199 8.79 -4.72 10.72
CA GLU A 199 8.54 -3.37 11.24
C GLU A 199 9.05 -3.23 12.69
N THR A 200 8.68 -4.17 13.57
CA THR A 200 9.11 -4.16 14.97
C THR A 200 10.62 -4.37 15.10
N SER A 201 11.21 -5.21 14.24
CA SER A 201 12.65 -5.47 14.23
C SER A 201 13.44 -4.21 13.88
N ALA A 202 13.01 -3.47 12.85
CA ALA A 202 13.62 -2.20 12.47
C ALA A 202 13.43 -1.11 13.53
N TRP A 203 12.26 -1.06 14.17
CA TRP A 203 12.04 -0.15 15.31
C TRP A 203 12.97 -0.50 16.50
N PHE A 204 13.15 -1.79 16.79
CA PHE A 204 13.97 -2.25 17.91
C PHE A 204 15.42 -1.76 17.78
N ASP A 205 15.98 -1.72 16.57
CA ASP A 205 17.32 -1.20 16.32
C ASP A 205 17.49 0.22 16.88
N ALA A 206 16.52 1.09 16.65
CA ALA A 206 16.51 2.48 17.10
C ALA A 206 15.88 2.69 18.48
N ALA A 207 15.28 1.67 19.11
CA ALA A 207 14.58 1.81 20.38
C ALA A 207 15.48 2.31 21.51
N ALA A 208 14.92 3.06 22.46
CA ALA A 208 15.66 3.52 23.63
C ALA A 208 16.13 2.33 24.47
N ASP A 209 17.41 2.35 24.85
CA ASP A 209 18.06 1.34 25.68
C ASP A 209 18.57 1.98 26.96
N ILE A 210 18.09 1.51 28.10
CA ILE A 210 18.23 2.16 29.39
C ILE A 210 18.94 1.24 30.38
N SER A 211 20.06 1.70 30.94
CA SER A 211 20.63 1.13 32.17
C SER A 211 19.80 1.51 33.37
N SER A 212 19.77 0.62 34.35
CA SER A 212 19.22 0.92 35.66
C SER A 212 20.08 0.39 36.79
N VAL A 213 19.91 1.04 37.95
CA VAL A 213 20.50 0.61 39.21
C VAL A 213 19.76 -0.60 39.78
N ASP A 214 18.44 -0.68 39.61
CA ASP A 214 17.59 -1.70 40.25
C ASP A 214 17.89 -1.73 41.77
N ARG A 215 18.11 -2.91 42.35
CA ARG A 215 18.45 -3.11 43.78
C ARG A 215 19.95 -2.95 44.08
N GLN A 216 20.74 -2.43 43.14
CA GLN A 216 22.18 -2.23 43.30
C GLN A 216 22.53 -0.83 43.81
N HIS A 217 23.82 -0.50 43.89
CA HIS A 217 24.30 0.83 44.24
C HIS A 217 24.46 1.71 42.99
N PHE A 218 24.27 3.02 43.12
CA PHE A 218 24.32 3.95 41.98
C PHE A 218 25.69 4.00 41.27
N ASP A 219 26.77 3.70 41.99
CA ASP A 219 28.15 3.63 41.49
C ASP A 219 28.44 2.36 40.68
N SER A 220 27.55 1.36 40.75
CA SER A 220 27.73 0.06 40.08
C SER A 220 27.33 0.05 38.60
N VAL A 221 26.68 1.11 38.11
CA VAL A 221 26.23 1.21 36.71
C VAL A 221 27.42 1.60 35.82
N LEU A 222 28.01 0.59 35.18
CA LEU A 222 29.21 0.75 34.34
C LEU A 222 28.96 1.55 33.05
N SER A 223 27.77 1.42 32.45
CA SER A 223 27.37 2.08 31.20
C SER A 223 26.08 2.87 31.44
N PRO A 224 26.17 4.01 32.15
CA PRO A 224 25.00 4.81 32.51
C PRO A 224 24.36 5.42 31.27
N THR A 225 23.03 5.54 31.31
CA THR A 225 22.23 6.13 30.24
C THR A 225 22.03 7.61 30.49
N TYR A 226 22.12 8.36 29.41
CA TYR A 226 21.88 9.78 29.36
C TYR A 226 20.79 10.08 28.35
N MET A 227 19.94 11.01 28.73
CA MET A 227 18.91 11.59 27.88
C MET A 227 19.38 12.95 27.39
N TRP A 228 19.30 13.22 26.10
CA TRP A 228 19.58 14.52 25.53
C TRP A 228 18.36 15.45 25.60
N ALA A 229 17.95 15.74 26.83
CA ALA A 229 16.85 16.62 27.20
C ALA A 229 16.95 16.96 28.70
N GLY A 230 16.01 17.76 29.22
CA GLY A 230 15.92 18.09 30.64
C GLY A 230 15.47 16.93 31.52
N ALA A 231 15.51 17.11 32.84
CA ALA A 231 15.13 16.09 33.82
C ALA A 231 13.64 16.14 34.18
N THR A 232 12.74 15.94 33.21
CA THR A 232 11.29 15.91 33.44
C THR A 232 10.63 14.64 32.88
N PHE A 233 9.37 14.39 33.28
CA PHE A 233 8.59 13.29 32.70
C PHE A 233 8.37 13.48 31.19
N ASP A 234 8.07 14.70 30.74
CA ASP A 234 7.84 14.98 29.32
C ASP A 234 9.10 14.75 28.50
N ASP A 235 10.24 15.22 29.00
CA ASP A 235 11.55 14.99 28.39
C ASP A 235 11.84 13.49 28.26
N LEU A 236 11.60 12.69 29.32
CA LEU A 236 11.73 11.24 29.29
C LEU A 236 10.78 10.61 28.26
N PHE A 237 9.51 11.01 28.28
CA PHE A 237 8.46 10.48 27.41
C PHE A 237 8.82 10.64 25.93
N TYR A 238 9.21 11.86 25.52
CA TYR A 238 9.57 12.13 24.14
C TYR A 238 10.96 11.59 23.77
N SER A 239 11.90 11.53 24.71
CA SER A 239 13.22 10.95 24.45
C SER A 239 13.16 9.45 24.24
N VAL A 240 12.33 8.72 25.01
CA VAL A 240 12.10 7.30 24.78
C VAL A 240 11.42 7.06 23.44
N LEU A 241 10.44 7.89 23.08
CA LEU A 241 9.77 7.81 21.77
C LEU A 241 10.74 8.05 20.60
N ALA A 242 11.69 8.96 20.78
CA ALA A 242 12.73 9.28 19.79
C ALA A 242 13.89 8.26 19.76
N GLY A 243 13.95 7.35 20.74
CA GLY A 243 14.90 6.25 20.76
C GLY A 243 16.35 6.67 20.96
N ASP A 244 17.26 5.99 20.27
CA ASP A 244 18.72 6.16 20.31
C ASP A 244 19.21 7.57 19.92
N SER A 245 18.39 8.35 19.21
CA SER A 245 18.68 9.74 18.87
C SER A 245 18.69 10.68 20.07
N ARG A 246 18.00 10.31 21.16
CA ARG A 246 17.90 11.08 22.40
C ARG A 246 18.34 10.30 23.63
N MET A 247 18.37 8.97 23.58
CA MET A 247 18.77 8.09 24.67
C MET A 247 20.07 7.39 24.32
N VAL A 248 21.16 7.77 24.99
CA VAL A 248 22.52 7.32 24.64
C VAL A 248 23.27 6.82 25.86
N ARG A 249 24.24 5.93 25.66
CA ARG A 249 25.18 5.54 26.70
C ARG A 249 26.22 6.63 26.90
N GLY A 250 26.78 6.73 28.11
CA GLY A 250 27.80 7.73 28.44
C GLY A 250 29.01 7.69 27.52
N GLU A 251 29.43 6.48 27.13
CA GLU A 251 30.53 6.22 26.20
C GLU A 251 30.24 6.66 24.75
N ASP A 252 28.96 6.77 24.37
CA ASP A 252 28.54 7.11 23.01
C ASP A 252 28.21 8.61 22.84
N ILE A 253 28.32 9.41 23.91
CA ILE A 253 28.06 10.85 23.84
C ILE A 253 29.14 11.54 23.00
N VAL A 254 28.73 12.00 21.82
CA VAL A 254 29.57 12.84 20.95
C VAL A 254 29.49 14.29 21.41
N LYS A 255 30.65 14.88 21.74
CA LYS A 255 30.79 16.32 21.99
C LYS A 255 31.26 17.01 20.73
N ARG A 256 30.43 17.89 20.17
CA ARG A 256 30.82 18.72 19.03
C ARG A 256 31.72 19.85 19.51
N VAL A 257 32.81 20.07 18.78
CA VAL A 257 33.81 21.10 19.09
C VAL A 257 33.56 22.42 18.37
N SER A 258 32.66 22.43 17.38
CA SER A 258 32.35 23.60 16.57
C SER A 258 30.84 23.73 16.38
N TYR A 259 30.25 24.67 17.11
CA TYR A 259 28.87 25.15 17.00
C TYR A 259 28.75 26.51 17.71
N VAL A 260 27.70 27.27 17.41
CA VAL A 260 27.37 28.47 18.18
C VAL A 260 26.75 28.02 19.50
N ALA A 261 27.49 28.16 20.61
CA ALA A 261 27.06 27.71 21.94
C ALA A 261 26.28 28.80 22.69
N ARG A 262 26.56 30.07 22.42
CA ARG A 262 25.86 31.19 23.07
C ARG A 262 25.75 32.39 22.14
N ILE A 263 24.61 33.08 22.18
CA ILE A 263 24.33 34.30 21.45
C ILE A 263 24.01 35.39 22.46
N VAL A 264 24.82 36.44 22.50
CA VAL A 264 24.60 37.62 23.35
C VAL A 264 24.21 38.80 22.47
N ILE A 265 23.09 39.44 22.80
CA ILE A 265 22.57 40.62 22.13
C ILE A 265 22.56 41.76 23.15
N ASP A 266 23.25 42.84 22.84
CA ASP A 266 23.25 44.07 23.63
C ASP A 266 21.99 44.90 23.38
N GLU A 267 21.66 45.78 24.34
CA GLU A 267 20.55 46.70 24.18
C GLU A 267 20.88 47.82 23.19
N GLY A 268 20.04 48.03 22.17
CA GLY A 268 20.22 49.09 21.19
C GLY A 268 19.43 48.88 19.90
N ASN A 269 19.20 49.96 19.14
CA ASN A 269 18.47 49.94 17.85
C ASN A 269 17.11 49.19 17.88
N GLY A 270 16.41 49.24 19.01
CA GLY A 270 15.13 48.55 19.22
C GLY A 270 15.24 47.08 19.64
N MET A 271 16.45 46.55 19.81
CA MET A 271 16.72 45.23 20.39
C MET A 271 16.85 45.32 21.91
N GLN A 272 16.31 44.31 22.60
CA GLN A 272 16.46 44.15 24.04
C GLN A 272 17.65 43.26 24.35
N ARG A 273 18.33 43.55 25.45
CA ARG A 273 19.43 42.72 25.94
C ARG A 273 18.98 41.27 26.10
N SER A 274 19.68 40.34 25.47
CA SER A 274 19.37 38.92 25.49
C SER A 274 20.63 38.07 25.61
N ASP A 275 20.55 36.96 26.34
CA ASP A 275 21.61 35.95 26.44
C ASP A 275 20.97 34.57 26.18
N ILE A 276 21.33 33.95 25.05
CA ILE A 276 20.70 32.75 24.53
C ILE A 276 21.73 31.64 24.50
N ASN A 277 21.50 30.58 25.27
CA ASN A 277 22.30 29.37 25.20
C ASN A 277 21.76 28.45 24.11
N CYS A 278 22.66 27.87 23.31
CA CYS A 278 22.34 26.97 22.22
C CYS A 278 22.90 25.58 22.52
N SER A 279 22.14 24.55 22.14
CA SER A 279 22.60 23.16 22.19
C SER A 279 23.57 22.87 21.05
N GLN A 280 24.45 21.88 21.22
CA GLN A 280 25.25 21.31 20.12
C GLN A 280 24.40 20.67 19.00
N GLY A 281 23.10 20.48 19.23
CA GLY A 281 22.13 19.92 18.29
C GLY A 281 21.44 20.94 17.40
N LEU A 282 20.29 20.54 16.87
CA LEU A 282 19.44 21.44 16.10
C LEU A 282 18.69 22.38 17.06
N ASN A 283 19.00 23.66 17.00
CA ASN A 283 18.29 24.71 17.73
C ASN A 283 17.12 25.22 16.89
N CYS A 284 15.95 25.40 17.50
CA CYS A 284 14.74 25.85 16.82
C CYS A 284 14.24 27.17 17.41
N VAL A 285 13.94 28.15 16.56
CA VAL A 285 13.41 29.47 16.96
C VAL A 285 11.92 29.53 16.62
N ILE A 286 11.07 29.54 17.65
CA ILE A 286 9.60 29.54 17.50
C ILE A 286 9.04 30.84 18.09
N GLY A 287 8.07 31.45 17.41
CA GLY A 287 7.44 32.68 17.88
C GLY A 287 6.39 33.25 16.91
N PRO A 288 5.53 34.17 17.36
CA PRO A 288 4.46 34.77 16.55
C PRO A 288 5.01 35.64 15.40
N SER A 289 4.16 36.00 14.43
CA SER A 289 4.57 36.94 13.36
C SER A 289 5.07 38.26 13.95
N GLY A 290 6.14 38.83 13.37
CA GLY A 290 6.77 40.05 13.88
C GLY A 290 7.70 39.87 15.09
N SER A 291 7.87 38.66 15.63
CA SER A 291 8.72 38.41 16.81
C SER A 291 10.23 38.45 16.55
N GLY A 292 10.70 38.94 15.39
CA GLY A 292 12.12 39.03 15.08
C GLY A 292 12.83 37.73 14.66
N LYS A 293 12.12 36.63 14.37
CA LYS A 293 12.76 35.35 13.95
C LYS A 293 13.65 35.49 12.71
N THR A 294 13.11 36.08 11.64
CA THR A 294 13.84 36.30 10.39
C THR A 294 14.99 37.30 10.59
N LEU A 295 14.80 38.29 11.47
CA LEU A 295 15.83 39.26 11.84
C LEU A 295 17.01 38.55 12.54
N LEU A 296 16.74 37.68 13.52
CA LEU A 296 17.79 36.89 14.18
C LEU A 296 18.54 36.01 13.18
N LEU A 297 17.83 35.34 12.26
CA LEU A 297 18.46 34.54 11.21
C LEU A 297 19.32 35.39 10.26
N ASP A 298 18.87 36.59 9.90
CA ASP A 298 19.64 37.51 9.06
C ASP A 298 20.91 38.00 9.76
N ILE A 299 20.81 38.37 11.03
CA ILE A 299 21.95 38.76 11.88
C ILE A 299 22.97 37.61 11.95
N LEU A 300 22.52 36.39 12.20
CA LEU A 300 23.38 35.21 12.26
C LEU A 300 24.08 34.94 10.91
N ASN A 301 23.33 35.03 9.80
CA ASN A 301 23.90 34.87 8.47
C ASN A 301 24.94 35.95 8.16
N MET A 302 24.66 37.20 8.52
CA MET A 302 25.58 38.31 8.35
C MET A 302 26.84 38.15 9.22
N LYS A 303 26.71 37.70 10.48
CA LYS A 303 27.84 37.43 11.37
C LYS A 303 28.73 36.28 10.92
N LEU A 304 28.15 35.23 10.36
CA LEU A 304 28.89 34.02 9.98
C LEU A 304 29.39 34.05 8.53
N LYS A 305 28.71 34.76 7.62
CA LYS A 305 29.06 34.81 6.18
C LYS A 305 29.33 36.20 5.62
N GLY A 306 29.06 37.26 6.36
CA GLY A 306 29.19 38.65 5.88
C GLY A 306 28.18 39.03 4.80
N LYS A 307 27.04 38.33 4.69
CA LYS A 307 25.98 38.60 3.70
C LYS A 307 24.60 38.41 4.32
N HIS A 308 23.62 39.20 3.87
CA HIS A 308 22.20 39.03 4.22
C HIS A 308 21.63 37.73 3.65
N LEU A 309 20.52 37.26 4.25
CA LEU A 309 19.75 36.14 3.71
C LEU A 309 19.25 36.43 2.29
N ILE A 310 19.37 35.45 1.39
CA ILE A 310 18.87 35.55 0.01
C ILE A 310 17.43 35.01 0.01
N GLY A 311 16.53 35.62 -0.77
CA GLY A 311 15.05 35.52 -0.65
C GLY A 311 14.37 34.15 -0.88
N GLY A 312 15.02 33.02 -0.61
CA GLY A 312 14.42 31.68 -0.70
C GLY A 312 13.47 31.31 0.44
N VAL A 313 13.52 32.02 1.59
CA VAL A 313 12.89 31.55 2.84
C VAL A 313 11.77 32.47 3.36
N SER A 314 11.79 33.78 3.03
CA SER A 314 10.73 34.74 3.40
C SER A 314 10.79 36.00 2.52
N ASN A 315 9.66 36.69 2.34
CA ASN A 315 9.57 37.97 1.62
C ASN A 315 10.69 38.91 2.09
N ILE A 316 11.45 39.43 1.13
CA ILE A 316 12.63 40.30 1.33
C ILE A 316 12.23 41.50 2.19
N GLY A 317 12.60 41.46 3.47
CA GLY A 317 12.64 42.65 4.32
C GLY A 317 14.00 43.29 4.14
N ASP A 318 14.03 44.59 3.85
CA ASP A 318 15.28 45.36 3.92
C ASP A 318 15.61 45.58 5.40
N TYR A 319 16.54 44.78 5.94
CA TYR A 319 16.98 44.87 7.33
C TYR A 319 18.15 45.86 7.52
N ASN A 320 18.55 46.59 6.48
CA ASN A 320 19.63 47.56 6.58
C ASN A 320 19.29 48.66 7.61
N GLY A 321 20.20 48.88 8.56
CA GLY A 321 20.05 49.91 9.59
C GLY A 321 19.10 49.57 10.75
N LEU A 322 18.53 48.35 10.79
CA LEU A 322 17.70 47.90 11.92
C LEU A 322 18.52 47.34 13.09
N TYR A 323 19.78 46.97 12.86
CA TYR A 323 20.69 46.47 13.89
C TYR A 323 22.12 46.92 13.63
N ASP A 324 22.92 46.96 14.69
CA ASP A 324 24.38 47.09 14.60
C ASP A 324 25.01 45.73 14.89
N LEU A 325 25.85 45.25 13.97
CA LEU A 325 26.55 43.98 14.15
C LEU A 325 27.46 43.99 15.37
N SER A 326 27.95 45.14 15.83
CA SER A 326 28.77 45.19 17.06
C SER A 326 27.98 44.86 18.32
N GLN A 327 26.63 44.85 18.25
CA GLN A 327 25.74 44.56 19.38
C GLN A 327 25.42 43.07 19.52
N VAL A 328 25.90 42.21 18.61
CA VAL A 328 25.59 40.78 18.63
C VAL A 328 26.89 39.96 18.65
N HIS A 329 27.04 39.15 19.68
CA HIS A 329 28.24 38.35 19.94
C HIS A 329 27.88 36.87 19.90
N LEU A 330 28.58 36.10 19.07
CA LEU A 330 28.41 34.66 18.96
C LEU A 330 29.59 34.00 19.66
N TYR A 331 29.36 33.05 20.56
CA TYR A 331 30.43 32.35 21.27
C TYR A 331 30.42 30.86 20.94
N GLY A 332 31.60 30.31 20.75
CA GLY A 332 31.83 28.88 20.61
C GLY A 332 31.83 28.16 21.97
N PRO A 333 31.94 26.82 21.96
CA PRO A 333 31.89 26.00 23.18
C PRO A 333 33.09 26.22 24.11
N ASP A 334 34.19 26.76 23.58
CA ASP A 334 35.39 27.14 24.33
C ASP A 334 35.30 28.54 24.96
N GLY A 335 34.17 29.23 24.79
CA GLY A 335 33.91 30.58 25.29
C GLY A 335 34.55 31.69 24.46
N LYS A 336 35.20 31.39 23.33
CA LYS A 336 35.72 32.41 22.42
C LYS A 336 34.63 32.93 21.50
N GLU A 337 34.74 34.21 21.15
CA GLU A 337 33.84 34.82 20.18
C GLU A 337 34.14 34.28 18.78
N ILE A 338 33.08 33.92 18.07
CA ILE A 338 33.10 33.43 16.69
C ILE A 338 32.99 34.63 15.75
N ASP A 339 33.84 34.66 14.73
CA ASP A 339 33.76 35.61 13.64
C ASP A 339 33.71 34.91 12.26
N VAL A 340 33.72 35.72 11.19
CA VAL A 340 33.66 35.22 9.81
C VAL A 340 34.89 34.35 9.45
N ALA A 341 36.04 34.58 10.10
CA ALA A 341 37.28 33.86 9.82
C ALA A 341 37.26 32.41 10.36
N ASP A 342 36.37 32.09 11.29
CA ASP A 342 36.17 30.72 11.78
C ASP A 342 35.55 29.78 10.74
N GLY A 343 35.02 30.32 9.63
CA GLY A 343 34.68 29.55 8.43
C GLY A 343 33.47 28.62 8.57
N PHE A 344 32.47 29.01 9.38
CA PHE A 344 31.23 28.24 9.53
C PHE A 344 30.48 28.07 8.21
N GLU A 345 30.13 26.82 7.90
CA GLU A 345 29.23 26.52 6.79
C GLU A 345 27.78 26.81 7.20
N VAL A 346 27.19 27.87 6.65
CA VAL A 346 25.74 28.13 6.78
C VAL A 346 25.05 27.60 5.52
N ILE A 347 24.01 26.79 5.66
CA ILE A 347 23.23 26.29 4.54
C ILE A 347 21.79 26.77 4.74
N GLU A 348 21.26 27.49 3.76
CA GLU A 348 19.84 27.85 3.74
C GLU A 348 19.05 26.67 3.19
N GLY A 349 18.31 25.98 4.06
CA GLY A 349 17.43 24.88 3.66
C GLY A 349 16.21 25.39 2.90
N GLU A 350 15.63 24.53 2.06
CA GLU A 350 14.38 24.84 1.36
C GLU A 350 13.23 25.08 2.37
N ASN A 351 12.26 25.93 1.99
CA ASN A 351 11.05 26.15 2.79
C ASN A 351 10.15 24.90 2.75
N LEU A 352 10.44 23.94 3.62
CA LEU A 352 9.72 22.68 3.75
C LEU A 352 8.25 22.92 4.11
N TYR A 353 7.94 23.94 4.91
CA TYR A 353 6.55 24.25 5.30
C TYR A 353 5.67 24.56 4.09
N ASN A 354 6.15 25.37 3.15
CA ASN A 354 5.41 25.67 1.93
C ASN A 354 5.31 24.44 1.01
N LYS A 355 6.33 23.58 0.93
CA LYS A 355 6.25 22.32 0.18
C LYS A 355 5.25 21.34 0.79
N VAL A 356 5.25 21.22 2.12
CA VAL A 356 4.30 20.39 2.87
C VAL A 356 2.87 20.90 2.67
N ILE A 357 2.62 22.21 2.82
CA ILE A 357 1.31 22.79 2.51
C ILE A 357 0.90 22.51 1.07
N LYS A 358 1.81 22.67 0.10
CA LYS A 358 1.54 22.39 -1.30
C LYS A 358 1.13 20.92 -1.50
N ALA A 359 1.88 19.98 -0.90
CA ALA A 359 1.59 18.55 -0.92
C ALA A 359 0.25 18.18 -0.26
N TYR A 360 -0.15 18.87 0.82
CA TYR A 360 -1.47 18.68 1.43
C TYR A 360 -2.62 19.34 0.64
N SER A 361 -2.32 20.30 -0.23
CA SER A 361 -3.31 21.06 -1.00
C SER A 361 -3.56 20.58 -2.44
N SER A 362 -2.64 19.81 -3.03
CA SER A 362 -2.74 19.31 -4.41
C SER A 362 -3.50 17.98 -4.53
N GLU A 363 -4.19 17.76 -5.65
CA GLU A 363 -4.87 16.49 -5.95
C GLU A 363 -3.85 15.33 -5.97
N LYS A 364 -4.21 14.18 -5.39
CA LYS A 364 -3.33 13.00 -5.24
C LYS A 364 -2.62 12.57 -6.54
N GLY A 365 -3.24 12.81 -7.71
CA GLY A 365 -2.65 12.50 -9.02
C GLY A 365 -1.49 13.42 -9.43
N GLU A 366 -1.49 14.69 -9.03
CA GLU A 366 -0.35 15.59 -9.25
C GLU A 366 0.83 15.21 -8.36
N LEU A 367 0.55 14.77 -7.13
CA LEU A 367 1.57 14.35 -6.17
C LEU A 367 2.36 13.13 -6.67
N VAL A 368 1.69 12.17 -7.30
CA VAL A 368 2.32 11.00 -7.94
C VAL A 368 3.23 11.42 -9.11
N LYS A 369 2.80 12.40 -9.91
CA LYS A 369 3.62 12.96 -11.01
C LYS A 369 4.83 13.75 -10.49
N ASP A 370 4.66 14.53 -9.42
CA ASP A 370 5.74 15.29 -8.78
C ASP A 370 6.80 14.36 -8.16
N MET A 371 6.39 13.16 -7.71
CA MET A 371 7.29 12.08 -7.29
C MET A 371 7.98 11.37 -8.48
N GLY A 372 7.72 11.79 -9.72
CA GLY A 372 8.30 11.20 -10.93
C GLY A 372 7.75 9.82 -11.28
N LEU A 373 6.52 9.52 -10.84
CA LEU A 373 5.82 8.26 -11.08
C LEU A 373 4.65 8.49 -12.06
N GLU A 374 4.52 7.63 -13.06
CA GLU A 374 3.44 7.68 -14.04
C GLU A 374 2.93 6.28 -14.39
N ILE A 375 1.62 6.06 -14.29
CA ILE A 375 0.99 4.80 -14.69
C ILE A 375 0.55 4.89 -16.14
N ASN A 376 1.13 4.07 -17.01
CA ASN A 376 0.70 3.93 -18.40
C ASN A 376 -0.33 2.78 -18.50
N SER A 377 -1.59 3.17 -18.77
CA SER A 377 -2.74 2.26 -18.89
C SER A 377 -3.21 2.04 -20.34
N GLN A 378 -2.51 2.56 -21.35
CA GLN A 378 -2.93 2.44 -22.74
C GLN A 378 -3.03 0.98 -23.19
N GLY A 379 -2.07 0.14 -22.77
CA GLY A 379 -2.09 -1.30 -23.06
C GLY A 379 -3.32 -2.01 -22.47
N PHE A 380 -3.77 -1.58 -21.29
CA PHE A 380 -4.98 -2.11 -20.65
C PHE A 380 -6.24 -1.68 -21.40
N THR A 381 -6.32 -0.41 -21.83
CA THR A 381 -7.45 0.07 -22.64
C THR A 381 -7.59 -0.74 -23.93
N ASP A 382 -6.48 -0.98 -24.65
CA ASP A 382 -6.48 -1.76 -25.89
C ASP A 382 -6.89 -3.23 -25.66
N LEU A 383 -6.49 -3.81 -24.53
CA LEU A 383 -6.87 -5.16 -24.11
C LEU A 383 -8.38 -5.27 -23.87
N ILE A 384 -8.97 -4.32 -23.14
CA ILE A 384 -10.41 -4.28 -22.88
C ILE A 384 -11.22 -4.13 -24.17
N VAL A 385 -10.81 -3.23 -25.06
CA VAL A 385 -11.50 -3.02 -26.35
C VAL A 385 -11.53 -4.31 -27.18
N ARG A 386 -10.42 -5.05 -27.22
CA ARG A 386 -10.32 -6.33 -27.93
C ARG A 386 -11.23 -7.39 -27.29
N PHE A 387 -11.16 -7.54 -25.98
CA PHE A 387 -12.02 -8.47 -25.24
C PHE A 387 -13.50 -8.18 -25.48
N THR A 388 -13.93 -6.92 -25.39
CA THR A 388 -15.30 -6.51 -25.69
C THR A 388 -15.71 -6.85 -27.12
N THR A 389 -14.82 -6.65 -28.09
CA THR A 389 -15.08 -6.97 -29.50
C THR A 389 -15.29 -8.47 -29.70
N ASP A 390 -14.43 -9.30 -29.12
CA ASP A 390 -14.53 -10.75 -29.22
C ASP A 390 -15.75 -11.30 -28.45
N MET A 391 -16.10 -10.71 -27.31
CA MET A 391 -17.31 -11.07 -26.57
C MET A 391 -18.58 -10.77 -27.35
N ASN A 392 -18.64 -9.61 -28.00
CA ASN A 392 -19.75 -9.24 -28.88
C ASN A 392 -19.83 -10.14 -30.12
N ARG A 393 -18.71 -10.68 -30.60
CA ARG A 393 -18.70 -11.68 -31.68
C ARG A 393 -19.29 -13.00 -31.18
N TYR A 394 -18.85 -13.47 -30.01
CA TYR A 394 -19.37 -14.69 -29.37
C TYR A 394 -20.88 -14.61 -29.15
N LEU A 395 -21.39 -13.53 -28.55
CA LEU A 395 -22.82 -13.35 -28.28
C LEU A 395 -23.66 -13.37 -29.57
N ARG A 396 -23.19 -12.70 -30.64
CA ARG A 396 -23.86 -12.72 -31.95
C ARG A 396 -23.87 -14.11 -32.58
N GLY A 397 -22.75 -14.84 -32.51
CA GLY A 397 -22.67 -16.21 -33.03
C GLY A 397 -23.63 -17.16 -32.31
N ARG A 398 -23.74 -17.02 -30.98
CA ARG A 398 -24.67 -17.82 -30.16
C ARG A 398 -26.13 -17.53 -30.51
N ALA A 399 -26.51 -16.26 -30.62
CA ALA A 399 -27.86 -15.87 -31.01
C ALA A 399 -28.24 -16.47 -32.38
N LYS A 400 -27.33 -16.37 -33.37
CA LYS A 400 -27.54 -16.95 -34.71
C LYS A 400 -27.70 -18.47 -34.70
N ALA A 401 -26.92 -19.16 -33.86
CA ALA A 401 -27.05 -20.61 -33.70
C ALA A 401 -28.42 -21.00 -33.12
N ASP A 402 -28.91 -20.25 -32.12
CA ASP A 402 -30.21 -20.49 -31.49
C ASP A 402 -31.39 -20.15 -32.43
N GLU A 403 -31.28 -19.09 -33.23
CA GLU A 403 -32.23 -18.79 -34.31
C GLU A 403 -32.32 -19.94 -35.32
N SER A 404 -31.17 -20.44 -35.79
CA SER A 404 -31.10 -21.55 -36.76
C SER A 404 -31.71 -22.83 -36.17
N ARG A 405 -31.45 -23.14 -34.89
CA ARG A 405 -32.08 -24.27 -34.19
C ARG A 405 -33.60 -24.13 -34.08
N THR A 406 -34.08 -22.92 -33.87
CA THR A 406 -35.52 -22.63 -33.77
C THR A 406 -36.20 -22.85 -35.13
N ALA A 407 -35.58 -22.37 -36.21
CA ALA A 407 -36.04 -22.61 -37.59
C ALA A 407 -36.02 -24.11 -37.93
N ALA A 408 -34.95 -24.83 -37.60
CA ALA A 408 -34.84 -26.28 -37.76
C ALA A 408 -35.97 -27.04 -37.05
N SER A 409 -36.28 -26.67 -35.80
CA SER A 409 -37.38 -27.26 -35.05
C SER A 409 -38.74 -27.04 -35.73
N GLY A 410 -38.97 -25.82 -36.23
CA GLY A 410 -40.17 -25.48 -37.01
C GLY A 410 -40.30 -26.31 -38.29
N ALA A 411 -39.21 -26.45 -39.05
CA ALA A 411 -39.16 -27.26 -40.26
C ALA A 411 -39.44 -28.74 -39.97
N LEU A 412 -38.85 -29.31 -38.91
CA LEU A 412 -39.09 -30.69 -38.48
C LEU A 412 -40.56 -30.93 -38.11
N ALA A 413 -41.18 -30.01 -37.37
CA ALA A 413 -42.59 -30.11 -36.99
C ALA A 413 -43.52 -30.14 -38.23
N GLN A 414 -43.24 -29.28 -39.22
CA GLN A 414 -44.01 -29.24 -40.47
C GLN A 414 -43.78 -30.49 -41.34
N ALA A 415 -42.54 -30.99 -41.42
CA ALA A 415 -42.21 -32.25 -42.10
C ALA A 415 -42.96 -33.42 -41.46
N LYS A 416 -42.98 -33.53 -40.13
CA LYS A 416 -43.72 -34.58 -39.40
C LYS A 416 -45.21 -34.52 -39.68
N SER A 417 -45.80 -33.32 -39.73
CA SER A 417 -47.20 -33.11 -40.09
C SER A 417 -47.50 -33.57 -41.52
N ALA A 418 -46.66 -33.18 -42.49
CA ALA A 418 -46.79 -33.59 -43.88
C ALA A 418 -46.65 -35.12 -44.06
N ALA A 419 -45.68 -35.74 -43.40
CA ALA A 419 -45.49 -37.20 -43.44
C ALA A 419 -46.70 -37.96 -42.90
N ARG A 420 -47.29 -37.52 -41.77
CA ARG A 420 -48.52 -38.08 -41.22
C ARG A 420 -49.69 -37.95 -42.19
N PHE A 421 -49.85 -36.79 -42.82
CA PHE A 421 -50.89 -36.58 -43.83
C PHE A 421 -50.74 -37.53 -45.03
N ILE A 422 -49.52 -37.68 -45.55
CA ILE A 422 -49.23 -38.58 -46.68
C ILE A 422 -49.56 -40.03 -46.32
N ALA A 423 -49.11 -40.50 -45.14
CA ALA A 423 -49.35 -41.86 -44.68
C ALA A 423 -50.85 -42.19 -44.53
N ALA A 424 -51.65 -41.22 -44.08
CA ALA A 424 -53.09 -41.41 -43.89
C ALA A 424 -53.91 -41.38 -45.19
N ASN A 425 -53.36 -40.87 -46.29
CA ASN A 425 -54.11 -40.57 -47.53
C ASN A 425 -53.54 -41.25 -48.78
N GLN A 426 -52.68 -42.27 -48.62
CA GLN A 426 -52.00 -42.90 -49.74
C GLN A 426 -52.98 -43.77 -50.56
N VAL A 427 -53.28 -43.35 -51.80
CA VAL A 427 -54.14 -44.07 -52.75
C VAL A 427 -53.36 -44.34 -54.04
N GLN A 428 -53.47 -45.55 -54.61
CA GLN A 428 -52.94 -45.89 -55.95
C GLN A 428 -54.02 -45.60 -57.02
N GLY A 429 -53.99 -44.40 -57.60
CA GLY A 429 -54.85 -44.04 -58.74
C GLY A 429 -54.14 -44.25 -60.08
N VAL A 430 -54.81 -44.89 -61.04
CA VAL A 430 -54.24 -45.34 -62.33
C VAL A 430 -53.91 -44.17 -63.29
N ASP A 431 -54.52 -42.99 -63.10
CA ASP A 431 -54.42 -41.85 -64.05
C ASP A 431 -53.76 -40.58 -63.49
N THR A 432 -52.92 -40.70 -62.45
CA THR A 432 -52.27 -39.56 -61.76
C THR A 432 -50.78 -39.47 -62.05
N ILE A 433 -50.23 -38.25 -62.06
CA ILE A 433 -48.80 -38.01 -62.34
C ILE A 433 -48.09 -37.56 -61.05
N ALA A 434 -47.06 -38.30 -60.64
CA ALA A 434 -46.19 -37.93 -59.53
C ALA A 434 -44.98 -37.11 -60.02
N TYR A 435 -44.86 -35.88 -59.54
CA TYR A 435 -43.67 -35.05 -59.78
C TYR A 435 -43.40 -34.18 -58.55
N ILE A 436 -42.15 -34.22 -58.07
CA ILE A 436 -41.64 -33.46 -56.93
C ILE A 436 -40.42 -32.67 -57.41
N GLN A 437 -40.41 -31.36 -57.14
CA GLN A 437 -39.25 -30.50 -57.41
C GLN A 437 -38.13 -30.82 -56.43
N ASN A 438 -36.88 -30.76 -56.91
CA ASN A 438 -35.72 -30.82 -56.03
C ASN A 438 -35.59 -29.51 -55.23
N PRO A 439 -35.78 -29.51 -53.90
CA PRO A 439 -35.69 -28.29 -53.08
C PRO A 439 -34.28 -27.70 -53.04
N ASN A 440 -33.25 -28.52 -53.25
CA ASN A 440 -31.85 -28.09 -53.23
C ASN A 440 -31.42 -27.34 -54.50
N ALA A 441 -32.31 -27.16 -55.48
CA ALA A 441 -32.00 -26.38 -56.68
C ALA A 441 -31.74 -24.90 -56.35
N GLY A 442 -32.30 -24.39 -55.23
CA GLY A 442 -32.07 -23.02 -54.77
C GLY A 442 -30.76 -22.82 -54.02
N SER A 443 -30.33 -23.79 -53.21
CA SER A 443 -29.10 -23.65 -52.39
C SER A 443 -27.83 -23.59 -53.23
N ALA A 444 -27.76 -24.36 -54.32
CA ALA A 444 -26.65 -24.27 -55.27
C ALA A 444 -26.54 -22.89 -55.93
N ILE A 445 -27.67 -22.18 -56.13
CA ILE A 445 -27.68 -20.83 -56.72
C ILE A 445 -27.14 -19.81 -55.71
N ILE A 446 -27.54 -19.92 -54.44
CA ILE A 446 -27.02 -19.08 -53.35
C ILE A 446 -25.50 -19.27 -53.18
N GLU A 447 -25.01 -20.51 -53.22
CA GLU A 447 -23.56 -20.81 -53.15
C GLU A 447 -22.78 -20.16 -54.31
N PHE A 448 -23.35 -20.14 -55.52
CA PHE A 448 -22.74 -19.42 -56.64
C PHE A 448 -22.79 -17.90 -56.44
N ASP A 449 -23.90 -17.35 -55.92
CA ASP A 449 -24.02 -15.91 -55.63
C ASP A 449 -22.98 -15.45 -54.60
N GLU A 450 -22.77 -16.22 -53.53
CA GLU A 450 -21.72 -15.97 -52.52
C GLU A 450 -20.31 -16.01 -53.13
N ARG A 451 -20.02 -17.01 -53.99
CA ARG A 451 -18.72 -17.13 -54.65
C ARG A 451 -18.46 -16.02 -55.67
N ILE A 452 -19.50 -15.55 -56.35
CA ILE A 452 -19.42 -14.42 -57.28
C ILE A 452 -19.13 -13.13 -56.50
N ALA A 453 -19.80 -12.91 -55.37
CA ALA A 453 -19.56 -11.79 -54.48
C ALA A 453 -18.12 -11.81 -53.94
N ALA A 454 -17.64 -12.95 -53.44
CA ALA A 454 -16.26 -13.11 -52.97
C ALA A 454 -15.21 -12.84 -54.06
N CYS A 455 -15.48 -13.20 -55.32
CA CYS A 455 -14.60 -12.85 -56.43
C CYS A 455 -14.59 -11.34 -56.72
N ALA A 456 -15.72 -10.64 -56.54
CA ALA A 456 -15.81 -9.20 -56.70
C ALA A 456 -15.08 -8.46 -55.56
N ASP A 457 -15.26 -8.89 -54.31
CA ASP A 457 -14.56 -8.34 -53.16
C ASP A 457 -13.05 -8.56 -53.27
N GLY A 458 -12.63 -9.79 -53.60
CA GLY A 458 -11.23 -10.12 -53.83
C GLY A 458 -10.60 -9.35 -54.99
N PHE A 459 -11.39 -8.97 -55.99
CA PHE A 459 -10.93 -8.09 -57.07
C PHE A 459 -10.59 -6.69 -56.56
N GLU A 460 -11.48 -6.08 -55.76
CA GLU A 460 -11.24 -4.75 -55.18
C GLU A 460 -10.13 -4.74 -54.14
N GLU A 461 -10.03 -5.78 -53.31
CA GLU A 461 -8.95 -5.93 -52.32
C GLU A 461 -7.59 -6.10 -53.01
N ALA A 462 -7.49 -7.02 -53.97
CA ALA A 462 -6.25 -7.21 -54.73
C ALA A 462 -5.84 -5.93 -55.46
N LYS A 463 -6.79 -5.24 -56.09
CA LYS A 463 -6.56 -3.95 -56.74
C LYS A 463 -5.98 -2.92 -55.76
N ARG A 464 -6.59 -2.77 -54.57
CA ARG A 464 -6.11 -1.86 -53.53
C ARG A 464 -4.70 -2.19 -53.06
N HIS A 465 -4.39 -3.47 -52.84
CA HIS A 465 -3.04 -3.88 -52.44
C HIS A 465 -2.01 -3.65 -53.53
N PHE A 466 -2.32 -3.99 -54.78
CA PHE A 466 -1.42 -3.73 -55.90
C PHE A 466 -1.21 -2.22 -56.13
N ASP A 467 -2.26 -1.41 -56.00
CA ASP A 467 -2.14 0.06 -56.08
C ASP A 467 -1.28 0.62 -54.93
N GLY A 468 -1.44 0.08 -53.71
CA GLY A 468 -0.58 0.40 -52.56
C GLY A 468 0.89 0.02 -52.78
N LEU A 469 1.16 -1.17 -53.30
CA LEU A 469 2.52 -1.62 -53.62
C LEU A 469 3.19 -0.74 -54.68
N ILE A 470 2.44 -0.31 -55.71
CA ILE A 470 2.94 0.63 -56.71
C ILE A 470 3.27 1.98 -56.05
N SER A 471 2.37 2.52 -55.22
CA SER A 471 2.60 3.77 -54.49
C SER A 471 3.83 3.73 -53.58
N ILE A 472 4.04 2.61 -52.86
CA ILE A 472 5.23 2.40 -52.04
C ILE A 472 6.50 2.34 -52.91
N ALA A 473 6.44 1.63 -54.04
CA ALA A 473 7.57 1.53 -54.95
C ALA A 473 7.95 2.89 -55.55
N ASP A 474 6.97 3.74 -55.86
CA ASP A 474 7.18 5.11 -56.31
C ASP A 474 7.79 5.99 -55.22
N LYS A 475 7.25 5.94 -54.00
CA LYS A 475 7.73 6.74 -52.86
C LYS A 475 9.18 6.45 -52.49
N ASN A 476 9.63 5.20 -52.65
CA ASN A 476 10.98 4.76 -52.29
C ASN A 476 11.97 4.74 -53.46
N GLY A 477 11.58 5.27 -54.63
CA GLY A 477 12.49 5.36 -55.79
C GLY A 477 12.97 4.00 -56.32
N LEU A 478 12.17 2.94 -56.17
CA LEU A 478 12.54 1.59 -56.62
C LEU A 478 12.63 1.51 -58.15
N SER A 479 13.41 0.55 -58.65
CA SER A 479 13.69 0.42 -60.10
C SER A 479 12.44 0.28 -60.97
N GLU A 480 12.47 0.89 -62.16
CA GLU A 480 11.40 0.79 -63.17
C GLU A 480 11.13 -0.64 -63.66
N GLY A 481 12.11 -1.54 -63.54
CA GLY A 481 11.93 -2.97 -63.82
C GLY A 481 10.99 -3.64 -62.82
N LEU A 482 11.12 -3.32 -61.52
CA LEU A 482 10.26 -3.85 -60.47
C LEU A 482 8.82 -3.34 -60.61
N LYS A 483 8.65 -2.03 -60.87
CA LYS A 483 7.33 -1.42 -61.07
C LYS A 483 6.57 -2.07 -62.24
N ARG A 484 7.25 -2.26 -63.38
CA ARG A 484 6.68 -2.97 -64.54
C ARG A 484 6.27 -4.41 -64.20
N ARG A 485 7.04 -5.11 -63.37
CA ARG A 485 6.72 -6.47 -62.94
C ARG A 485 5.49 -6.51 -62.02
N ILE A 486 5.35 -5.56 -61.09
CA ILE A 486 4.16 -5.43 -60.22
C ILE A 486 2.92 -5.12 -61.06
N ALA A 487 3.01 -4.17 -62.01
CA ALA A 487 1.91 -3.82 -62.90
C ALA A 487 1.46 -5.00 -63.77
N ARG A 488 2.42 -5.79 -64.29
CA ARG A 488 2.13 -7.01 -65.05
C ARG A 488 1.44 -8.06 -64.20
N LEU A 489 1.94 -8.34 -63.00
CA LEU A 489 1.32 -9.29 -62.06
C LEU A 489 -0.10 -8.88 -61.67
N ARG A 490 -0.32 -7.58 -61.42
CA ARG A 490 -1.65 -7.02 -61.19
C ARG A 490 -2.59 -7.35 -62.35
N ALA A 491 -2.16 -7.05 -63.59
CA ALA A 491 -2.99 -7.30 -64.77
C ALA A 491 -3.32 -8.80 -64.91
N GLU A 492 -2.32 -9.67 -64.82
CA GLU A 492 -2.48 -11.12 -64.92
C GLU A 492 -3.45 -11.66 -63.84
N PHE A 493 -3.28 -11.22 -62.59
CA PHE A 493 -4.11 -11.67 -61.46
C PHE A 493 -5.56 -11.18 -61.56
N LEU A 494 -5.77 -9.90 -61.87
CA LEU A 494 -7.11 -9.33 -62.03
C LEU A 494 -7.85 -9.94 -63.22
N THR A 495 -7.16 -10.21 -64.33
CA THR A 495 -7.74 -10.92 -65.47
C THR A 495 -8.14 -12.35 -65.10
N ALA A 496 -7.30 -13.08 -64.35
CA ALA A 496 -7.64 -14.43 -63.89
C ALA A 496 -8.88 -14.44 -62.97
N LEU A 497 -9.01 -13.47 -62.07
CA LEU A 497 -10.20 -13.31 -61.22
C LEU A 497 -11.46 -13.00 -62.03
N ALA A 498 -11.37 -12.11 -63.03
CA ALA A 498 -12.49 -11.78 -63.90
C ALA A 498 -12.99 -12.99 -64.72
N ILE A 499 -12.07 -13.79 -65.26
CA ILE A 499 -12.41 -15.03 -65.98
C ILE A 499 -13.12 -16.02 -65.05
N LYS A 500 -12.62 -16.19 -63.82
CA LYS A 500 -13.23 -17.07 -62.83
C LYS A 500 -14.64 -16.61 -62.44
N LYS A 501 -14.87 -15.30 -62.32
CA LYS A 501 -16.19 -14.74 -62.05
C LYS A 501 -17.18 -15.07 -63.18
N LEU A 502 -16.79 -14.89 -64.44
CA LEU A 502 -17.64 -15.20 -65.60
C LEU A 502 -18.00 -16.69 -65.68
N ASP A 503 -17.07 -17.59 -65.37
CA ASP A 503 -17.34 -19.04 -65.30
C ASP A 503 -18.37 -19.38 -64.22
N LEU A 504 -18.28 -18.75 -63.04
CA LEU A 504 -19.26 -18.92 -61.96
C LEU A 504 -20.64 -18.38 -62.35
N GLU A 505 -20.71 -17.22 -63.01
CA GLU A 505 -21.97 -16.62 -63.50
C GLU A 505 -22.66 -17.52 -64.54
N SER A 506 -21.89 -18.11 -65.46
CA SER A 506 -22.41 -19.07 -66.44
C SER A 506 -23.01 -20.32 -65.77
N LYS A 507 -22.29 -20.89 -64.79
CA LYS A 507 -22.77 -22.05 -64.00
C LYS A 507 -24.02 -21.72 -63.20
N ARG A 508 -24.08 -20.54 -62.58
CA ARG A 508 -25.25 -20.01 -61.88
C ARG A 508 -26.46 -19.92 -62.80
N PHE A 509 -26.30 -19.36 -64.00
CA PHE A 509 -27.37 -19.24 -64.99
C PHE A 509 -27.94 -20.61 -65.40
N SER A 510 -27.07 -21.58 -65.70
CA SER A 510 -27.48 -22.95 -66.04
C SER A 510 -28.29 -23.61 -64.91
N LYS A 511 -27.90 -23.41 -63.66
CA LYS A 511 -28.67 -23.92 -62.50
C LYS A 511 -30.02 -23.22 -62.34
N GLN A 512 -30.07 -21.90 -62.52
CA GLN A 512 -31.31 -21.13 -62.49
C GLN A 512 -32.29 -21.62 -63.57
N PHE A 513 -31.82 -21.81 -64.80
CA PHE A 513 -32.66 -22.35 -65.88
C PHE A 513 -33.24 -23.74 -65.56
N ASN A 514 -32.45 -24.64 -64.98
CA ASN A 514 -32.93 -25.96 -64.58
C ASN A 514 -33.99 -25.90 -63.46
N LYS A 515 -33.85 -24.94 -62.53
CA LYS A 515 -34.84 -24.69 -61.47
C LYS A 515 -36.16 -24.20 -62.06
N ASP A 516 -36.09 -23.22 -62.97
CA ASP A 516 -37.28 -22.64 -63.61
C ASP A 516 -38.03 -23.67 -64.48
N LYS A 517 -37.28 -24.50 -65.21
CA LYS A 517 -37.85 -25.65 -65.94
C LYS A 517 -38.60 -26.62 -65.02
N SER A 518 -37.99 -26.99 -63.89
CA SER A 518 -38.60 -27.92 -62.92
C SER A 518 -39.87 -27.34 -62.29
N LYS A 519 -39.87 -26.03 -62.02
CA LYS A 519 -41.04 -25.30 -61.50
C LYS A 519 -42.21 -25.37 -62.49
N LEU A 520 -41.97 -25.09 -63.76
CA LEU A 520 -42.99 -25.12 -64.81
C LEU A 520 -43.62 -26.51 -64.97
N ILE A 521 -42.79 -27.57 -64.92
CA ILE A 521 -43.27 -28.96 -64.96
C ILE A 521 -44.17 -29.26 -63.75
N PHE A 522 -43.75 -28.87 -62.55
CA PHE A 522 -44.55 -29.08 -61.35
C PHE A 522 -45.89 -28.36 -61.41
N GLU A 523 -45.92 -27.09 -61.85
CA GLU A 523 -47.16 -26.33 -62.01
C GLU A 523 -48.14 -27.00 -62.99
N ALA A 524 -47.61 -27.52 -64.11
CA ALA A 524 -48.42 -28.27 -65.07
C ALA A 524 -48.99 -29.58 -64.46
N VAL A 525 -48.17 -30.33 -63.71
CA VAL A 525 -48.61 -31.55 -63.02
C VAL A 525 -49.66 -31.24 -61.95
N GLN A 526 -49.50 -30.14 -61.20
CA GLN A 526 -50.48 -29.70 -60.21
C GLN A 526 -51.82 -29.32 -60.85
N ALA A 527 -51.79 -28.57 -61.95
CA ALA A 527 -52.99 -28.18 -62.69
C ALA A 527 -53.74 -29.38 -63.29
N TYR A 528 -53.01 -30.37 -63.79
CA TYR A 528 -53.59 -31.64 -64.24
C TYR A 528 -54.23 -32.42 -63.08
N ASN A 529 -53.46 -32.68 -62.02
CA ASN A 529 -53.94 -33.46 -60.87
C ASN A 529 -55.15 -32.80 -60.18
N ALA A 530 -55.23 -31.47 -60.14
CA ALA A 530 -56.39 -30.74 -59.60
C ALA A 530 -57.71 -31.05 -60.34
N LYS A 531 -57.64 -31.31 -61.66
CA LYS A 531 -58.80 -31.66 -62.48
C LYS A 531 -59.19 -33.14 -62.38
N VAL A 532 -58.22 -34.01 -62.14
CA VAL A 532 -58.41 -35.48 -62.12
C VAL A 532 -58.76 -36.00 -60.72
N SER A 533 -58.12 -35.49 -59.67
CA SER A 533 -58.36 -35.90 -58.29
C SER A 533 -57.90 -34.85 -57.29
N GLY A 534 -58.85 -34.24 -56.57
CA GLY A 534 -58.57 -33.28 -55.50
C GLY A 534 -57.73 -33.90 -54.36
N GLN A 535 -57.96 -35.18 -54.05
CA GLN A 535 -57.18 -35.90 -53.02
C GLN A 535 -55.73 -36.09 -53.46
N TYR A 536 -55.48 -36.49 -54.71
CA TYR A 536 -54.11 -36.68 -55.21
C TYR A 536 -53.38 -35.35 -55.39
N HIS A 537 -54.09 -34.29 -55.80
CA HIS A 537 -53.57 -32.92 -55.84
C HIS A 537 -53.01 -32.50 -54.46
N GLN A 538 -53.81 -32.67 -53.40
CA GLN A 538 -53.36 -32.38 -52.03
C GLN A 538 -52.21 -33.29 -51.57
N LEU A 539 -52.23 -34.58 -51.93
CA LEU A 539 -51.14 -35.51 -51.61
C LEU A 539 -49.82 -35.11 -52.29
N ASN A 540 -49.84 -34.72 -53.55
CA ASN A 540 -48.65 -34.29 -54.28
C ASN A 540 -48.10 -32.96 -53.73
N GLN A 541 -48.98 -32.02 -53.37
CA GLN A 541 -48.58 -30.80 -52.65
C GLN A 541 -47.92 -31.12 -51.30
N LYS A 542 -48.48 -32.04 -50.51
CA LYS A 542 -47.91 -32.41 -49.20
C LYS A 542 -46.59 -33.17 -49.33
N LYS A 543 -46.40 -33.96 -50.38
CA LYS A 543 -45.09 -34.55 -50.73
C LYS A 543 -44.03 -33.49 -51.06
N GLN A 544 -44.41 -32.42 -51.77
CA GLN A 544 -43.52 -31.28 -51.99
C GLN A 544 -43.15 -30.60 -50.67
N VAL A 545 -44.15 -30.27 -49.84
CA VAL A 545 -43.94 -29.65 -48.51
C VAL A 545 -43.02 -30.50 -47.63
N LEU A 546 -43.19 -31.83 -47.61
CA LEU A 546 -42.31 -32.73 -46.86
C LEU A 546 -40.85 -32.60 -47.34
N THR A 547 -40.64 -32.63 -48.65
CA THR A 547 -39.31 -32.58 -49.26
C THR A 547 -38.64 -31.22 -49.02
N ASP A 548 -39.38 -30.12 -49.18
CA ASP A 548 -38.93 -28.75 -48.92
C ASP A 548 -38.51 -28.58 -47.45
N LYS A 549 -39.35 -29.04 -46.52
CA LYS A 549 -39.08 -28.88 -45.08
C LYS A 549 -37.95 -29.76 -44.56
N LEU A 550 -37.72 -30.93 -45.16
CA LEU A 550 -36.52 -31.74 -44.86
C LEU A 550 -35.23 -31.08 -45.36
N SER A 551 -35.27 -30.40 -46.50
CA SER A 551 -34.13 -29.62 -47.02
C SER A 551 -33.84 -28.37 -46.16
N GLU A 552 -34.88 -27.66 -45.75
CA GLU A 552 -34.79 -26.53 -44.81
C GLU A 552 -34.19 -26.99 -43.48
N LEU A 553 -34.70 -28.09 -42.90
CA LEU A 553 -34.15 -28.69 -41.68
C LEU A 553 -32.64 -28.97 -41.79
N ALA A 554 -32.20 -29.59 -42.88
CA ALA A 554 -30.78 -29.91 -43.08
C ALA A 554 -29.92 -28.64 -43.18
N THR A 555 -30.43 -27.62 -43.88
CA THR A 555 -29.73 -26.33 -44.06
C THR A 555 -29.58 -25.59 -42.73
N GLU A 556 -30.66 -25.52 -41.95
CA GLU A 556 -30.68 -24.82 -40.66
C GLU A 556 -29.80 -25.53 -39.61
N LEU A 557 -29.81 -26.87 -39.58
CA LEU A 557 -28.91 -27.63 -38.69
C LEU A 557 -27.44 -27.44 -39.04
N LEU A 558 -27.10 -27.37 -40.33
CA LEU A 558 -25.75 -27.11 -40.79
C LEU A 558 -25.31 -25.67 -40.46
N SER A 559 -26.20 -24.69 -40.62
CA SER A 559 -25.98 -23.30 -40.24
C SER A 559 -25.73 -23.15 -38.73
N ALA A 560 -26.53 -23.83 -37.91
CA ALA A 560 -26.33 -23.87 -36.46
C ALA A 560 -24.95 -24.46 -36.10
N LYS A 561 -24.58 -25.59 -36.71
CA LYS A 561 -23.29 -26.23 -36.44
C LYS A 561 -22.08 -25.41 -36.89
N ARG A 562 -22.15 -24.74 -38.03
CA ARG A 562 -21.11 -23.80 -38.47
C ARG A 562 -20.95 -22.66 -37.45
N SER A 563 -22.06 -22.06 -37.04
CA SER A 563 -22.05 -20.97 -36.06
C SER A 563 -21.48 -21.41 -34.72
N GLU A 564 -21.74 -22.65 -34.28
CA GLU A 564 -21.18 -23.22 -33.05
C GLU A 564 -19.68 -23.51 -33.12
N LEU A 565 -19.18 -23.99 -34.26
CA LEU A 565 -17.75 -24.30 -34.44
C LEU A 565 -16.87 -23.05 -34.38
N ASP A 566 -17.43 -21.89 -34.72
CA ASP A 566 -16.75 -20.59 -34.66
C ASP A 566 -16.86 -19.91 -33.27
N LEU A 567 -17.52 -20.53 -32.28
CA LEU A 567 -17.64 -19.98 -30.93
C LEU A 567 -16.43 -20.30 -30.06
N ALA A 568 -15.51 -19.35 -29.95
CA ALA A 568 -14.52 -19.31 -28.89
C ALA A 568 -14.98 -18.36 -27.78
N ILE A 569 -14.95 -18.81 -26.52
CA ILE A 569 -15.21 -17.94 -25.37
C ILE A 569 -13.96 -17.09 -25.15
N PRO A 570 -14.02 -15.76 -25.23
CA PRO A 570 -12.89 -14.90 -24.90
C PRO A 570 -12.60 -14.99 -23.40
N VAL A 571 -11.33 -15.09 -23.04
CA VAL A 571 -10.87 -15.13 -21.64
C VAL A 571 -9.73 -14.13 -21.49
N LEU A 572 -9.70 -13.42 -20.37
CA LEU A 572 -8.56 -12.60 -19.95
C LEU A 572 -7.84 -13.33 -18.83
N THR A 573 -6.54 -13.53 -18.97
CA THR A 573 -5.70 -14.12 -17.93
C THR A 573 -5.11 -13.04 -17.02
N SER A 574 -4.79 -13.41 -15.76
CA SER A 574 -4.10 -12.51 -14.81
C SER A 574 -2.82 -11.94 -15.41
N ALA A 575 -2.06 -12.76 -16.14
CA ALA A 575 -0.81 -12.37 -16.77
C ALA A 575 -1.01 -11.31 -17.88
N GLU A 576 -2.09 -11.41 -18.66
CA GLU A 576 -2.40 -10.41 -19.69
C GLU A 576 -2.79 -9.06 -19.08
N VAL A 577 -3.56 -9.08 -17.98
CA VAL A 577 -3.96 -7.87 -17.27
C VAL A 577 -2.74 -7.22 -16.60
N GLU A 578 -1.93 -8.00 -15.89
CA GLU A 578 -0.70 -7.54 -15.23
C GLU A 578 0.31 -6.98 -16.24
N GLY A 579 0.49 -7.63 -17.39
CA GLY A 579 1.38 -7.15 -18.45
C GLY A 579 0.89 -5.91 -19.21
N SER A 580 -0.39 -5.56 -19.07
CA SER A 580 -1.02 -4.45 -19.81
C SER A 580 -0.92 -3.09 -19.13
N VAL A 581 -0.58 -3.06 -17.84
CA VAL A 581 -0.37 -1.83 -17.05
C VAL A 581 1.11 -1.70 -16.72
N LYS A 582 1.71 -0.53 -16.98
CA LYS A 582 3.13 -0.31 -16.73
C LYS A 582 3.36 0.93 -15.87
N LEU A 583 4.24 0.80 -14.87
CA LEU A 583 4.77 1.94 -14.14
C LEU A 583 5.98 2.49 -14.87
N THR A 584 5.92 3.77 -15.18
CA THR A 584 7.06 4.58 -15.61
C THR A 584 7.56 5.32 -14.37
N SER A 585 8.79 5.07 -13.97
CA SER A 585 9.37 5.63 -12.74
C SER A 585 10.79 6.10 -12.97
N LYS A 586 11.14 7.25 -12.40
CA LYS A 586 12.55 7.69 -12.25
C LYS A 586 13.21 7.11 -10.99
N SER A 587 12.43 6.50 -10.10
CA SER A 587 12.87 5.86 -8.86
C SER A 587 13.03 4.35 -9.06
N GLU A 588 14.18 3.79 -8.68
CA GLU A 588 14.47 2.35 -8.77
C GLU A 588 13.69 1.52 -7.74
N VAL A 589 13.17 2.15 -6.69
CA VAL A 589 12.49 1.49 -5.57
C VAL A 589 10.98 1.36 -5.79
N ALA A 590 10.42 2.14 -6.71
CA ALA A 590 8.99 2.12 -6.98
C ALA A 590 8.57 0.79 -7.61
N ARG A 591 7.49 0.20 -7.10
CA ARG A 591 6.89 -1.04 -7.60
C ARG A 591 5.40 -0.81 -7.80
N LEU A 592 4.87 -1.38 -8.87
CA LEU A 592 3.44 -1.42 -9.13
C LEU A 592 2.91 -2.79 -8.73
N SER A 593 2.01 -2.82 -7.77
CA SER A 593 1.21 -4.00 -7.43
C SER A 593 -0.21 -3.80 -7.96
N ILE A 594 -0.79 -4.85 -8.53
CA ILE A 594 -2.21 -4.91 -8.87
C ILE A 594 -2.84 -5.87 -7.87
N GLU A 595 -3.77 -5.37 -7.06
CA GLU A 595 -4.53 -6.21 -6.13
C GLU A 595 -5.51 -7.10 -6.91
N LYS A 596 -5.56 -8.38 -6.53
CA LYS A 596 -6.35 -9.42 -7.21
C LYS A 596 -7.78 -9.50 -6.72
#